data_AF-A0A7J6VJE3-F1
#
_entry.id   AF-A0A7J6VJE3-F1
#
_cell.length_a   1.000
_cell.length_b   1.000
_cell.length_c   1.000
_cell.angle_alpha   90.00
_cell.angle_beta   90.00
_cell.angle_gamma   90.00
#
_symmetry.space_group_name_H-M   'P 1'
#
loop_
_entity.id
_entity.type
_entity.pdbx_description
1 polymer ?
#
loop_
_entity_poly.entity_id
_entity_poly.type
_entity_poly.pdbx_seq_one_letter_code
_entity_poly.pdbx_strand_id
1 'polypeptide(L)'
;MHSDAIRLLSSCTYELPQLFASNLRKPSQMRTSLLLSLGVTGFQKQSVGMKFKDQLFKLLQRLETTKPHFICCIKPNNKQLPNMFEKDVVLQQLRSSGVLEVVKISRSGYPTQMTHQQFARRYGLLRLDHEVSQTPLSISVAVLDQYNIHPDAYQVGYTKLFFRSGQVFIIFYVNQHAC
;
A
#
# COMPACT_ATOMS: atom_id res chain seq x y z
N MET A 1 17.06 15.68 29.27
CA MET A 1 16.95 17.09 29.70
C MET A 1 16.70 17.12 31.19
N HIS A 2 17.47 17.92 31.94
CA HIS A 2 17.34 18.04 33.39
C HIS A 2 16.05 18.78 33.76
N SER A 3 15.41 18.43 34.87
CA SER A 3 14.18 19.06 35.36
C SER A 3 14.33 20.57 35.56
N ASP A 4 15.51 21.00 35.99
CA ASP A 4 15.78 22.40 36.31
C ASP A 4 15.86 23.26 35.04
N ALA A 5 16.37 22.70 33.94
CA ALA A 5 16.35 23.38 32.66
C ALA A 5 14.91 23.57 32.14
N ILE A 6 14.04 22.56 32.31
CA ILE A 6 12.61 22.66 31.94
C ILE A 6 11.90 23.70 32.81
N ARG A 7 12.23 23.75 34.11
CA ARG A 7 11.67 24.74 35.04
C ARG A 7 12.11 26.15 34.70
N LEU A 8 13.41 26.35 34.41
CA LEU A 8 13.97 27.63 33.98
C LEU A 8 13.29 28.13 32.69
N LEU A 9 13.20 27.27 31.67
CA LEU A 9 12.52 27.59 30.41
C LEU A 9 11.06 27.98 30.60
N SER A 10 10.38 27.38 31.57
CA SER A 10 9.00 27.74 31.88
C SER A 10 8.81 29.00 32.70
N SER A 11 9.85 29.44 33.41
CA SER A 11 9.83 30.70 34.16
C SER A 11 10.27 31.90 33.32
N CYS A 12 10.76 31.68 32.10
CA CYS A 12 11.10 32.77 31.18
C CYS A 12 9.86 33.59 30.84
N THR A 13 10.04 34.90 30.69
CA THR A 13 8.98 35.86 30.31
C THR A 13 8.54 35.74 28.85
N TYR A 14 9.35 35.13 28.00
CA TYR A 14 9.06 34.96 26.57
C TYR A 14 8.27 33.67 26.29
N GLU A 15 7.39 33.74 25.30
CA GLU A 15 6.45 32.66 24.94
C GLU A 15 7.16 31.42 24.37
N LEU A 16 8.21 31.60 23.56
CA LEU A 16 8.97 30.51 22.94
C LEU A 16 9.59 29.54 23.97
N PRO A 17 10.34 30.00 24.99
CA PRO A 17 10.82 29.15 26.08
C PRO A 17 9.71 28.41 26.83
N GLN A 18 8.59 29.06 27.09
CA GLN A 18 7.44 28.47 27.78
C GLN A 18 6.79 27.35 26.94
N LEU A 19 6.64 27.58 25.62
CA LEU A 19 6.19 26.57 24.65
C LEU A 19 7.16 25.40 24.55
N PHE A 20 8.47 25.64 24.61
CA PHE A 20 9.46 24.58 24.60
C PHE A 20 9.36 23.72 25.87
N ALA A 21 9.22 24.35 27.03
CA ALA A 21 9.04 23.66 28.31
C ALA A 21 7.74 22.85 28.39
N SER A 22 6.65 23.34 27.79
CA SER A 22 5.36 22.63 27.77
C SER A 22 5.41 21.39 26.88
N ASN A 23 6.11 21.45 25.73
CA ASN A 23 6.32 20.30 24.85
C ASN A 23 7.25 19.24 25.47
N LEU A 24 8.27 19.65 26.22
CA LEU A 24 9.13 18.73 26.97
C LEU A 24 8.42 18.05 28.14
N ARG A 25 7.39 18.70 28.69
CA ARG A 25 6.59 18.16 29.80
C ARG A 25 5.57 17.11 29.37
N LYS A 26 5.12 17.09 28.12
CA LYS A 26 4.15 16.09 27.61
C LYS A 26 4.75 14.69 27.78
N PRO A 27 4.32 13.89 28.78
CA PRO A 27 4.56 12.48 28.73
C PRO A 27 3.71 11.98 27.57
N SER A 28 4.21 11.02 26.80
CA SER A 28 3.37 10.22 25.91
C SER A 28 2.30 9.51 26.78
N GLN A 29 1.20 10.20 27.04
CA GLN A 29 0.02 9.68 27.72
C GLN A 29 -0.55 8.57 26.83
N MET A 30 -0.30 7.30 27.16
CA MET A 30 -1.13 6.17 26.72
C MET A 30 -0.76 4.79 27.32
N ARG A 31 0.02 4.68 28.41
CA ARG A 31 0.28 3.37 29.06
C ARG A 31 0.31 3.36 30.59
N THR A 32 -0.04 4.45 31.25
CA THR A 32 0.03 4.55 32.72
C THR A 32 -1.04 3.71 33.43
N SER A 33 -2.19 3.43 32.82
CA SER A 33 -3.28 2.71 33.49
C SER A 33 -3.08 1.20 33.65
N LEU A 34 -2.27 0.54 32.79
CA LEU A 34 -2.06 -0.91 32.85
C LEU A 34 -0.89 -1.34 33.75
N LEU A 35 0.14 -0.50 33.91
CA LEU A 35 1.34 -0.84 34.72
C LEU A 35 1.16 -0.59 36.22
N LEU A 36 0.21 0.26 36.62
CA LEU A 36 -0.15 0.47 38.03
C LEU A 36 -0.74 -0.80 38.68
N SER A 37 -1.28 -1.72 37.88
CA SER A 37 -1.80 -3.02 38.35
C SER A 37 -0.71 -4.03 38.73
N LEU A 38 0.55 -3.81 38.35
CA LEU A 38 1.62 -4.82 38.49
C LEU A 38 2.72 -4.44 39.51
N GLY A 39 2.52 -3.38 40.30
CA GLY A 39 3.43 -3.03 41.39
C GLY A 39 4.84 -2.61 40.95
N VAL A 40 5.07 -2.30 39.67
CA VAL A 40 6.37 -1.83 39.18
C VAL A 40 6.47 -0.32 39.42
N THR A 41 7.08 0.05 40.54
CA THR A 41 7.39 1.43 40.94
C THR A 41 8.57 1.97 40.13
N GLY A 42 8.32 2.30 38.86
CA GLY A 42 9.32 2.95 38.03
C GLY A 42 8.67 3.80 36.96
N PHE A 43 8.88 5.13 37.02
CA PHE A 43 8.78 5.98 35.83
C PHE A 43 9.87 5.53 34.84
N GLN A 44 9.60 4.45 34.10
CA GLN A 44 10.47 4.01 33.02
C GLN A 44 10.41 5.10 31.95
N LYS A 45 11.45 5.94 31.93
CA LYS A 45 11.65 6.95 30.88
C LYS A 45 11.60 6.21 29.55
N GLN A 46 10.54 6.43 28.77
CA GLN A 46 10.38 5.79 27.48
C GLN A 46 11.60 6.10 26.62
N SER A 47 12.32 5.05 26.19
CA SER A 47 13.49 5.20 25.34
C SER A 47 13.10 5.83 24.00
N VAL A 48 14.07 6.45 23.33
CA VAL A 48 13.85 6.98 21.98
C VAL A 48 13.37 5.87 21.03
N GLY A 49 13.91 4.66 21.17
CA GLY A 49 13.49 3.49 20.39
C GLY A 49 12.02 3.09 20.64
N MET A 50 11.55 3.12 21.88
CA MET A 50 10.14 2.83 22.19
C MET A 50 9.20 3.90 21.60
N LYS A 51 9.59 5.18 21.65
CA LYS A 51 8.82 6.27 21.02
C LYS A 51 8.71 6.07 19.50
N PHE A 52 9.84 5.78 18.86
CA PHE A 52 9.88 5.52 17.41
C PHE A 52 9.01 4.31 17.03
N LYS A 53 9.10 3.21 17.79
CA LYS A 53 8.27 2.02 17.56
C LYS A 53 6.78 2.33 17.65
N ASP A 54 6.35 3.07 18.68
CA ASP A 54 4.94 3.43 18.85
C ASP A 54 4.44 4.34 17.71
N GLN A 55 5.29 5.28 17.25
CA GLN A 55 4.97 6.14 16.11
C GLN A 55 4.87 5.35 14.79
N LEU A 56 5.83 4.46 14.54
CA LEU A 56 5.84 3.59 13.37
C LEU A 56 4.62 2.67 13.33
N PHE A 57 4.25 2.07 14.47
CA PHE A 57 3.08 1.19 14.56
C PHE A 57 1.79 1.93 14.23
N LYS A 58 1.60 3.14 14.78
CA LYS A 58 0.43 3.99 14.45
C LYS A 58 0.37 4.34 12.96
N LEU A 59 1.52 4.59 12.34
CA LEU A 59 1.60 4.84 10.91
C LEU A 59 1.18 3.61 10.09
N LEU A 60 1.70 2.42 10.44
CA LEU A 60 1.36 1.17 9.76
C LEU A 60 -0.16 0.88 9.84
N GLN A 61 -0.77 1.02 11.01
CA GLN A 61 -2.23 0.87 11.16
C GLN A 61 -3.02 1.81 10.25
N ARG A 62 -2.55 3.06 10.06
CA ARG A 62 -3.21 4.00 9.14
C ARG A 62 -3.01 3.61 7.68
N LEU A 63 -1.84 3.08 7.31
CA LEU A 63 -1.60 2.63 5.93
C LEU A 63 -2.47 1.40 5.60
N GLU A 64 -2.65 0.49 6.55
CA GLU A 64 -3.49 -0.71 6.40
C GLU A 64 -4.97 -0.41 6.13
N THR A 65 -5.48 0.75 6.57
CA THR A 65 -6.86 1.16 6.30
C THR A 65 -7.04 1.88 4.96
N THR A 66 -5.96 2.04 4.19
CA THR A 66 -5.97 2.72 2.89
C THR A 66 -5.60 1.78 1.75
N LYS A 67 -5.80 2.24 0.52
CA LYS A 67 -5.27 1.57 -0.68
C LYS A 67 -3.86 2.10 -0.97
N PRO A 68 -2.78 1.33 -0.74
CA PRO A 68 -1.43 1.81 -0.95
C PRO A 68 -1.09 1.89 -2.44
N HIS A 69 -0.31 2.92 -2.78
CA HIS A 69 0.33 3.07 -4.08
C HIS A 69 1.84 3.17 -3.85
N PHE A 70 2.60 2.24 -4.43
CA PHE A 70 4.04 2.15 -4.22
C PHE A 70 4.81 2.87 -5.31
N ILE A 71 5.70 3.78 -4.93
CA ILE A 71 6.62 4.48 -5.83
C ILE A 71 8.04 4.16 -5.37
N CYS A 72 8.84 3.56 -6.25
CA CYS A 72 10.24 3.27 -5.99
C CYS A 72 11.12 4.28 -6.73
N CYS A 73 11.80 5.14 -5.98
CA CYS A 73 12.76 6.10 -6.54
C CYS A 73 14.11 5.41 -6.73
N ILE A 74 14.72 5.59 -7.90
CA ILE A 74 16.02 5.00 -8.25
C ILE A 74 17.04 6.11 -8.49
N LYS A 75 18.16 6.06 -7.77
CA LYS A 75 19.31 6.94 -7.99
C LYS A 75 20.11 6.42 -9.20
N PRO A 76 20.25 7.19 -10.30
CA PRO A 76 20.86 6.69 -11.52
C PRO A 76 22.40 6.59 -11.44
N ASN A 77 23.05 7.43 -10.63
CA ASN A 77 24.50 7.46 -10.44
C ASN A 77 24.84 8.09 -9.09
N ASN A 78 26.04 7.81 -8.55
CA ASN A 78 26.45 8.33 -7.24
C ASN A 78 26.99 9.76 -7.28
N LYS A 79 27.42 10.21 -8.45
CA LYS A 79 28.03 11.53 -8.69
C LYS A 79 27.02 12.67 -8.81
N GLN A 80 25.72 12.36 -8.76
CA GLN A 80 24.62 13.32 -8.91
C GLN A 80 24.64 14.08 -10.25
N LEU A 81 25.15 13.44 -11.30
CA LEU A 81 25.24 14.05 -12.63
C LEU A 81 24.01 13.73 -13.49
N PRO A 82 23.48 14.68 -14.26
CA PRO A 82 22.45 14.39 -15.24
C PRO A 82 22.99 13.49 -16.35
N ASN A 83 22.10 12.73 -17.00
CA ASN A 83 22.43 11.86 -18.15
C ASN A 83 23.50 10.77 -17.90
N MET A 84 23.84 10.49 -16.64
CA MET A 84 24.77 9.43 -16.26
C MET A 84 24.02 8.28 -15.59
N PHE A 85 24.27 7.05 -16.04
CA PHE A 85 23.64 5.84 -15.53
C PHE A 85 24.68 4.80 -15.14
N GLU A 86 24.73 4.46 -13.86
CA GLU A 86 25.60 3.43 -13.29
C GLU A 86 24.80 2.14 -13.08
N LYS A 87 24.99 1.18 -13.99
CA LYS A 87 24.22 -0.07 -14.03
C LYS A 87 24.25 -0.84 -12.71
N ASP A 88 25.42 -0.99 -12.10
CA ASP A 88 25.55 -1.80 -10.88
C ASP A 88 24.86 -1.14 -9.67
N VAL A 89 24.95 0.19 -9.57
CA VAL A 89 24.26 0.98 -8.55
C VAL A 89 22.74 0.85 -8.68
N VAL A 90 22.21 0.94 -9.90
CA VAL A 90 20.78 0.78 -10.15
C VAL A 90 20.33 -0.65 -9.94
N LEU A 91 21.09 -1.64 -10.41
CA LEU A 91 20.75 -3.06 -10.24
C LEU A 91 20.72 -3.46 -8.76
N GLN A 92 21.65 -2.95 -7.95
CA GLN A 92 21.66 -3.21 -6.52
C GLN A 92 20.44 -2.60 -5.82
N GLN A 93 20.02 -1.38 -6.21
CA GLN A 93 18.78 -0.78 -5.71
C GLN A 93 17.55 -1.61 -6.09
N LEU A 94 17.47 -2.11 -7.32
CA LEU A 94 16.34 -2.94 -7.77
C LEU A 94 16.22 -4.24 -6.97
N ARG A 95 17.35 -4.84 -6.60
CA ARG A 95 17.40 -6.02 -5.71
C ARG A 95 17.02 -5.68 -4.28
N SER A 96 17.59 -4.61 -3.70
CA SER A 96 17.35 -4.26 -2.29
C SER A 96 15.94 -3.72 -2.05
N SER A 97 15.32 -3.10 -3.05
CA SER A 97 13.95 -2.58 -2.97
C SER A 97 12.87 -3.63 -3.28
N GLY A 98 13.26 -4.86 -3.67
CA GLY A 98 12.33 -5.94 -3.99
C GLY A 98 11.59 -5.76 -5.32
N VAL A 99 11.98 -4.81 -6.17
CA VAL A 99 11.28 -4.51 -7.42
C VAL A 99 11.33 -5.72 -8.37
N LEU A 100 12.45 -6.44 -8.43
CA LEU A 100 12.58 -7.62 -9.28
C LEU A 100 11.65 -8.75 -8.83
N GLU A 101 11.50 -8.94 -7.53
CA GLU A 101 10.61 -9.91 -6.91
C GLU A 101 9.15 -9.55 -7.18
N VAL A 102 8.79 -8.26 -7.05
CA VAL A 102 7.44 -7.76 -7.37
C VAL A 102 7.12 -8.00 -8.85
N VAL A 103 8.05 -7.73 -9.76
CA VAL A 103 7.87 -8.01 -11.19
C VAL A 103 7.67 -9.51 -11.42
N LYS A 104 8.45 -10.36 -10.74
CA LYS A 104 8.32 -11.82 -10.86
C LYS A 104 6.95 -12.31 -10.38
N ILE A 105 6.51 -11.86 -9.20
CA ILE A 105 5.19 -12.19 -8.62
C ILE A 105 4.06 -11.68 -9.52
N SER A 106 4.17 -10.46 -10.03
CA SER A 106 3.17 -9.88 -10.93
C SER A 106 3.05 -10.67 -12.25
N ARG A 107 4.17 -11.13 -12.80
CA ARG A 107 4.19 -11.96 -14.01
C ARG A 107 3.63 -13.36 -13.76
N SER A 108 3.98 -14.00 -12.64
CA SER A 108 3.53 -15.36 -12.32
C SER A 108 2.12 -15.43 -11.71
N GLY A 109 1.59 -14.32 -11.21
CA GLY A 109 0.24 -14.24 -10.65
C GLY A 109 -0.80 -13.67 -11.62
N TYR A 110 -1.93 -13.30 -11.03
CA TYR A 110 -3.07 -12.65 -11.69
C TYR A 110 -3.35 -11.30 -11.00
N PRO A 111 -2.61 -10.24 -11.36
CA PRO A 111 -2.65 -8.96 -10.65
C PRO A 111 -3.99 -8.23 -10.80
N THR A 112 -4.77 -8.56 -11.83
CA THR A 112 -6.11 -7.99 -12.03
C THR A 112 -7.17 -9.01 -11.65
N GLN A 113 -8.06 -8.64 -10.74
CA GLN A 113 -9.14 -9.49 -10.25
C GLN A 113 -10.44 -8.70 -10.25
N MET A 114 -11.53 -9.35 -10.62
CA MET A 114 -12.85 -8.72 -10.63
C MET A 114 -13.93 -9.73 -10.29
N THR A 115 -14.94 -9.34 -9.51
CA THR A 115 -16.06 -10.26 -9.25
C THR A 115 -16.85 -10.51 -10.53
N HIS A 116 -17.51 -11.67 -10.61
CA HIS A 116 -18.39 -11.96 -11.75
C HIS A 116 -19.47 -10.88 -11.93
N GLN A 117 -20.00 -10.34 -10.83
CA GLN A 117 -20.99 -9.27 -10.87
C GLN A 117 -20.42 -7.97 -11.46
N GLN A 118 -19.21 -7.57 -11.07
CA GLN A 118 -18.54 -6.41 -11.64
C GLN A 118 -18.22 -6.62 -13.12
N PHE A 119 -17.75 -7.81 -13.48
CA PHE A 119 -17.44 -8.16 -14.87
C PHE A 119 -18.69 -8.16 -15.75
N ALA A 120 -19.75 -8.87 -15.34
CA ALA A 120 -21.01 -8.93 -16.06
C ALA A 120 -21.67 -7.56 -16.21
N ARG A 121 -21.62 -6.71 -15.17
CA ARG A 121 -22.11 -5.32 -15.28
C ARG A 121 -21.32 -4.49 -16.29
N ARG A 122 -20.01 -4.71 -16.40
CA ARG A 122 -19.12 -3.90 -17.24
C ARG A 122 -19.07 -4.36 -18.68
N TYR A 123 -19.16 -5.67 -18.91
CA TYR A 123 -18.95 -6.28 -20.23
C TYR A 123 -20.11 -7.16 -20.68
N GLY A 124 -21.16 -7.37 -19.88
CA GLY A 124 -22.29 -8.22 -20.24
C GLY A 124 -23.07 -7.70 -21.46
N LEU A 125 -23.01 -6.40 -21.73
CA LEU A 125 -23.58 -5.80 -22.94
C LEU A 125 -22.83 -6.15 -24.22
N LEU A 126 -21.61 -6.67 -24.11
CA LEU A 126 -20.85 -7.13 -25.28
C LEU A 126 -21.34 -8.48 -25.82
N ARG A 127 -22.26 -9.14 -25.10
CA ARG A 127 -22.79 -10.44 -25.47
C ARG A 127 -23.73 -10.30 -26.67
N LEU A 128 -23.48 -11.08 -27.72
CA LEU A 128 -24.34 -11.12 -28.92
C LEU A 128 -25.63 -11.94 -28.69
N ASP A 129 -25.57 -12.96 -27.82
CA ASP A 129 -26.71 -13.85 -27.55
C ASP A 129 -27.40 -13.53 -26.21
N HIS A 130 -28.72 -13.34 -26.21
CA HIS A 130 -29.49 -13.04 -25.00
C HIS A 130 -29.97 -14.29 -24.22
N GLU A 131 -29.78 -15.50 -24.75
CA GLU A 131 -30.53 -16.69 -24.30
C GLU A 131 -29.87 -17.50 -23.17
N VAL A 132 -28.57 -17.34 -22.89
CA VAL A 132 -27.90 -18.09 -21.81
C VAL A 132 -28.20 -17.46 -20.44
N SER A 133 -28.50 -18.32 -19.45
CA SER A 133 -28.62 -18.07 -18.00
C SER A 133 -28.05 -16.71 -17.54
N GLN A 134 -28.88 -15.95 -16.80
CA GLN A 134 -28.61 -14.58 -16.35
C GLN A 134 -27.65 -14.46 -15.15
N THR A 135 -27.01 -15.56 -14.74
CA THR A 135 -26.07 -15.46 -13.60
C THR A 135 -24.81 -14.70 -13.99
N PRO A 136 -24.23 -13.89 -13.08
CA PRO A 136 -23.01 -13.16 -13.39
C PRO A 136 -21.83 -14.05 -13.83
N LEU A 137 -21.77 -15.29 -13.33
CA LEU A 137 -20.74 -16.27 -13.70
C LEU A 137 -20.91 -16.72 -15.16
N SER A 138 -22.12 -17.14 -15.56
CA SER A 138 -22.38 -17.57 -16.94
C SER A 138 -22.17 -16.43 -17.93
N ILE A 139 -22.55 -15.20 -17.59
CA ILE A 139 -22.27 -14.01 -18.41
C ILE A 139 -20.76 -13.79 -18.54
N SER A 140 -20.02 -13.92 -17.43
CA SER A 140 -18.57 -13.76 -17.44
C SER A 140 -17.88 -14.75 -18.37
N VAL A 141 -18.25 -16.04 -18.29
CA VAL A 141 -17.67 -17.10 -19.14
C VAL A 141 -18.04 -16.87 -20.61
N ALA A 142 -19.30 -16.60 -20.91
CA ALA A 142 -19.76 -16.38 -22.28
C ALA A 142 -19.03 -15.22 -22.97
N VAL A 143 -18.81 -14.10 -22.26
CA VAL A 143 -18.05 -12.97 -22.81
C VAL A 143 -16.59 -13.36 -23.04
N LEU A 144 -15.96 -14.10 -22.13
CA LEU A 144 -14.56 -14.53 -22.31
C LEU A 144 -14.39 -15.46 -23.52
N ASP A 145 -15.33 -16.37 -23.72
CA ASP A 145 -15.35 -17.30 -24.86
C ASP A 145 -15.57 -16.56 -26.19
N GLN A 146 -16.53 -15.61 -26.23
CA GLN A 146 -16.85 -14.84 -27.44
C GLN A 146 -15.65 -14.05 -27.97
N TYR A 147 -14.80 -13.51 -27.08
CA TYR A 147 -13.63 -12.73 -27.47
C TYR A 147 -12.34 -13.56 -27.63
N ASN A 148 -12.45 -14.89 -27.58
CA ASN A 148 -11.36 -15.84 -27.80
C ASN A 148 -10.08 -15.47 -27.02
N ILE A 149 -10.23 -15.09 -25.75
CA ILE A 149 -9.10 -14.77 -24.90
C ILE A 149 -8.36 -16.06 -24.60
N HIS A 150 -7.03 -16.06 -24.80
CA HIS A 150 -6.22 -17.25 -24.56
C HIS A 150 -6.45 -17.78 -23.12
N PRO A 151 -6.71 -19.09 -22.91
CA PRO A 151 -7.01 -19.63 -21.59
C PRO A 151 -5.94 -19.34 -20.53
N ASP A 152 -4.65 -19.29 -20.91
CA ASP A 152 -3.57 -18.92 -19.97
C ASP A 152 -3.58 -17.46 -19.49
N ALA A 153 -4.34 -16.60 -20.18
CA ALA A 153 -4.45 -15.18 -19.86
C ALA A 153 -5.37 -14.92 -18.66
N TYR A 154 -6.23 -15.87 -18.28
CA TYR A 154 -7.16 -15.71 -17.18
C TYR A 154 -7.43 -17.02 -16.42
N GLN A 155 -8.05 -16.92 -15.24
CA GLN A 155 -8.64 -18.03 -14.52
C GLN A 155 -10.02 -17.64 -14.00
N VAL A 156 -10.95 -18.60 -14.06
CA VAL A 156 -12.31 -18.46 -13.53
C VAL A 156 -12.36 -19.12 -12.16
N GLY A 157 -12.47 -18.31 -11.11
CA GLY A 157 -12.73 -18.80 -9.76
C GLY A 157 -14.22 -18.89 -9.47
N TYR A 158 -14.58 -19.31 -8.25
CA TYR A 158 -15.99 -19.41 -7.84
C TYR A 158 -16.71 -18.06 -7.76
N THR A 159 -16.00 -17.00 -7.35
CA THR A 159 -16.59 -15.67 -7.09
C THR A 159 -15.98 -14.56 -7.94
N LYS A 160 -14.81 -14.81 -8.55
CA LYS A 160 -13.99 -13.82 -9.22
C LYS A 160 -13.33 -14.39 -10.46
N LEU A 161 -13.11 -13.51 -11.43
CA LEU A 161 -12.19 -13.69 -12.52
C LEU A 161 -10.81 -13.13 -12.15
N PHE A 162 -9.77 -13.82 -12.60
CA PHE A 162 -8.37 -13.51 -12.38
C PHE A 162 -7.69 -13.36 -13.74
N PHE A 163 -6.99 -12.25 -13.98
CA PHE A 163 -6.36 -11.96 -15.27
C PHE A 163 -4.86 -11.70 -15.10
N ARG A 164 -4.08 -12.17 -16.07
CA ARG A 164 -2.67 -11.81 -16.20
C ARG A 164 -2.55 -10.31 -16.52
N SER A 165 -1.38 -9.75 -16.23
CA SER A 165 -1.10 -8.33 -16.49
C SER A 165 -1.40 -7.96 -17.95
N GLY A 166 -2.11 -6.85 -18.16
CA GLY A 166 -2.44 -6.32 -19.49
C GLY A 166 -3.62 -6.99 -20.22
N GLN A 167 -4.14 -8.12 -19.74
CA GLN A 167 -5.14 -8.90 -20.49
C GLN A 167 -6.56 -8.30 -20.46
N VAL A 168 -6.96 -7.68 -19.34
CA VAL A 168 -8.27 -7.00 -19.26
C VAL A 168 -8.34 -5.80 -20.22
N PHE A 169 -7.19 -5.19 -20.54
CA PHE A 169 -7.11 -4.09 -21.50
C PHE A 169 -7.50 -4.52 -22.92
N ILE A 170 -7.26 -5.78 -23.29
CA ILE A 170 -7.66 -6.31 -24.60
C ILE A 170 -9.19 -6.30 -24.72
N ILE A 171 -9.91 -6.69 -23.66
CA ILE A 171 -11.38 -6.63 -23.60
C ILE A 171 -11.87 -5.18 -23.72
N PHE A 172 -11.18 -4.24 -23.07
CA PHE A 172 -11.47 -2.81 -23.18
C PHE A 172 -11.26 -2.26 -24.60
N TYR A 173 -10.18 -2.66 -25.27
CA TYR A 173 -9.83 -2.15 -26.60
C TYR A 173 -10.81 -2.61 -27.66
N VAL A 174 -11.26 -3.87 -27.61
CA VAL A 174 -12.25 -4.41 -28.56
C VAL A 174 -13.61 -3.72 -28.40
N ASN A 175 -13.99 -3.32 -27.18
CA ASN A 175 -15.23 -2.56 -26.93
C ASN A 175 -15.23 -1.18 -27.64
N GLN A 176 -14.07 -0.53 -27.77
CA GLN A 176 -13.96 0.83 -28.32
C GLN A 176 -13.96 0.89 -29.85
N HIS A 177 -13.77 -0.25 -30.54
CA HIS A 177 -13.78 -0.36 -32.01
C HIS A 177 -14.98 -1.14 -32.57
N ALA A 178 -15.89 -1.61 -31.71
CA ALA A 178 -17.10 -2.33 -32.10
C ALA A 178 -18.35 -1.43 -32.16
N CYS A 179 -18.18 -0.10 -32.10
CA CYS A 179 -19.23 0.91 -32.25
C CYS A 179 -18.95 1.76 -33.49
#